data_AF-A0A923IN60-F1
#
_entry.id   AF-A0A923IN60-F1
#
_cell.length_a   1.000
_cell.length_b   1.000
_cell.length_c   1.000
_cell.angle_alpha   90.00
_cell.angle_beta   90.00
_cell.angle_gamma   90.00
#
_symmetry.space_group_name_H-M   'P 1'
#
loop_
_entity.id
_entity.type
_entity.pdbx_description
1 polymer ?
#
loop_
_entity_poly.entity_id
_entity_poly.type
_entity_poly.pdbx_seq_one_letter_code
_entity_poly.pdbx_strand_id
1 'polypeptide(L)'
;MKPFKEQNYYEVLEISPDAMPLEIRRAYKKSFTLYQDDSIASYSFFSEAERQEILSCIEQAYLTLINPEARTVYDQSLIASGLLDEERTFQDKTKRPVAIYDFQKTRLNSPAPARRSVELKLRGEQSSVIRDLLAQNTLAGSDLQKLRMALEVPLEVIAEKTNIRIDILRAIETESVDLFPPLVYLKGFLRSYIRCLELDERVVLDAYLRKLGFH
;
A
#
# COMPACT_ATOMS: atom_id res chain seq x y z
N MET A 1 14.76 -7.48 33.95
CA MET A 1 14.88 -6.64 32.74
C MET A 1 16.31 -6.10 32.76
N LYS A 2 17.07 -6.16 31.65
CA LYS A 2 18.43 -5.60 31.63
C LYS A 2 18.36 -4.07 31.76
N PRO A 3 19.29 -3.42 32.47
CA PRO A 3 19.34 -1.96 32.52
C PRO A 3 19.56 -1.38 31.11
N PHE A 4 18.99 -0.22 30.81
CA PHE A 4 19.07 0.42 29.48
C PHE A 4 20.51 0.60 28.98
N LYS A 5 21.47 0.79 29.88
CA LYS A 5 22.91 0.93 29.54
C LYS A 5 23.56 -0.37 29.03
N GLU A 6 22.98 -1.53 29.33
CA GLU A 6 23.46 -2.84 28.88
C GLU A 6 22.71 -3.34 27.65
N GLN A 7 21.67 -2.63 27.22
CA GLN A 7 20.89 -2.97 26.06
C GLN A 7 21.57 -2.45 24.78
N ASN A 8 21.47 -3.23 23.71
CA ASN A 8 21.88 -2.74 22.39
C ASN A 8 20.85 -1.71 21.87
N TYR A 9 21.22 -0.93 20.85
CA TYR A 9 20.35 0.14 20.34
C TYR A 9 19.04 -0.37 19.75
N TYR A 10 18.99 -1.61 19.28
CA TYR A 10 17.76 -2.25 18.79
C TYR A 10 16.82 -2.61 19.95
N GLU A 11 17.37 -3.13 21.05
CA GLU A 11 16.66 -3.41 22.30
C GLU A 11 16.12 -2.13 22.95
N VAL A 12 16.93 -1.06 23.00
CA VAL A 12 16.53 0.24 23.57
C VAL A 12 15.32 0.83 22.84
N LEU A 13 15.24 0.65 21.52
CA LEU A 13 14.10 1.10 20.72
C LEU A 13 13.00 0.05 20.56
N GLU A 14 13.16 -1.15 21.13
CA GLU A 14 12.24 -2.29 20.97
C GLU A 14 11.95 -2.65 19.50
N ILE A 15 12.97 -2.62 18.66
CA ILE A 15 12.87 -2.90 17.22
C ILE A 15 13.80 -4.04 16.80
N SER A 16 13.50 -4.63 15.65
CA SER A 16 14.33 -5.66 15.05
C SER A 16 15.59 -5.06 14.38
N PRO A 17 16.73 -5.77 14.35
CA PRO A 17 17.93 -5.32 13.64
C PRO A 17 17.76 -5.14 12.12
N ASP A 18 16.71 -5.72 11.53
CA ASP A 18 16.30 -5.51 10.13
C ASP A 18 15.27 -4.38 9.96
N ALA A 19 15.01 -3.58 11.01
CA ALA A 19 13.99 -2.54 11.00
C ALA A 19 14.26 -1.47 9.94
N MET A 20 13.18 -1.01 9.30
CA MET A 20 13.23 0.04 8.28
C MET A 20 13.42 1.43 8.92
N PRO A 21 13.96 2.42 8.18
CA PRO A 21 14.13 3.78 8.69
C PRO A 21 12.85 4.43 9.24
N LEU A 22 11.69 4.11 8.66
CA LEU A 22 10.40 4.60 9.14
C LEU A 22 10.02 3.99 10.51
N GLU A 23 10.34 2.72 10.72
CA GLU A 23 10.09 2.02 11.97
C GLU A 23 10.97 2.57 13.08
N ILE A 24 12.26 2.82 12.79
CA ILE A 24 13.20 3.48 13.72
C ILE A 24 12.64 4.84 14.18
N ARG A 25 12.14 5.68 13.25
CA ARG A 25 11.53 6.98 13.57
C ARG A 25 10.29 6.85 14.45
N ARG A 26 9.43 5.86 14.16
CA ARG A 26 8.21 5.59 14.94
C ARG A 26 8.55 5.12 16.35
N ALA A 27 9.51 4.22 16.47
CA ALA A 27 9.99 3.69 17.74
C ALA A 27 10.59 4.80 18.60
N TYR A 28 11.49 5.61 18.05
CA TYR A 28 12.05 6.78 18.73
C TYR A 28 10.94 7.71 19.28
N LYS A 29 9.98 8.09 18.43
CA LYS A 29 8.87 8.96 18.86
C LYS A 29 8.08 8.34 20.01
N LYS A 30 7.75 7.04 19.91
CA LYS A 30 7.01 6.31 20.95
C LYS A 30 7.77 6.28 22.27
N SER A 31 9.04 5.85 22.24
CA SER A 31 9.87 5.74 23.45
C SER A 31 10.15 7.11 24.05
N PHE A 32 10.45 8.12 23.23
CA PHE A 32 10.67 9.48 23.69
C PHE A 32 9.44 10.05 24.42
N THR A 33 8.24 9.94 23.82
CA THR A 33 6.99 10.39 24.48
C THR A 33 6.71 9.64 25.79
N LEU A 34 7.11 8.37 25.89
CA LEU A 34 6.91 7.59 27.12
C LEU A 34 7.73 8.14 28.30
N TYR A 35 8.96 8.60 28.06
CA TYR A 35 9.89 9.06 29.12
C TYR A 35 9.99 10.60 29.25
N GLN A 36 9.34 11.37 28.38
CA GLN A 36 9.28 12.83 28.47
C GLN A 36 8.50 13.33 29.71
N ASP A 37 8.73 14.60 30.07
CA ASP A 37 8.22 15.28 31.26
C ASP A 37 6.70 15.24 31.42
N ASP A 38 5.92 15.07 30.34
CA ASP A 38 4.46 15.07 30.43
C ASP A 38 3.85 13.67 30.65
N SER A 39 4.67 12.62 30.67
CA SER A 39 4.18 11.24 30.80
C SER A 39 4.06 10.83 32.27
N ILE A 40 2.82 10.88 32.78
CA ILE A 40 2.42 10.48 34.15
C ILE A 40 2.94 9.07 34.52
N ALA A 41 3.08 8.17 33.54
CA ALA A 41 3.52 6.80 33.77
C ALA A 41 5.00 6.67 34.18
N SER A 42 5.85 7.62 33.81
CA SER A 42 7.31 7.53 34.03
C SER A 42 7.75 8.03 35.41
N TYR A 43 7.00 8.96 36.01
CA TYR A 43 7.32 9.56 37.32
C TYR A 43 7.29 8.57 38.49
N SER A 44 6.51 7.50 38.38
CA SER A 44 6.33 6.54 39.47
C SER A 44 7.46 5.51 39.57
N PHE A 45 8.27 5.34 38.52
CA PHE A 45 9.22 4.23 38.41
C PHE A 45 10.69 4.67 38.31
N PHE A 46 10.96 5.93 37.93
CA PHE A 46 12.32 6.42 37.71
C PHE A 46 12.52 7.81 38.33
N SER A 47 13.70 8.05 38.89
CA SER A 47 14.13 9.39 39.29
C SER A 47 14.34 10.31 38.07
N GLU A 48 14.37 11.62 38.29
CA GLU A 48 14.63 12.58 37.22
C GLU A 48 15.97 12.33 36.51
N ALA A 49 17.01 12.01 37.29
CA ALA A 49 18.33 11.69 36.77
C ALA A 49 18.31 10.41 35.91
N GLU A 50 17.72 9.33 36.39
CA GLU A 50 17.61 8.07 35.63
C GLU A 50 16.82 8.25 34.33
N ARG A 51 15.78 9.06 34.35
CA ARG A 51 14.96 9.35 33.16
C ARG A 51 15.73 10.13 32.11
N GLN A 52 16.53 11.11 32.53
CA GLN A 52 17.44 11.82 31.63
C GLN A 52 18.46 10.85 30.99
N GLU A 53 18.97 9.88 31.76
CA GLU A 53 19.84 8.84 31.20
C GLU A 53 19.11 7.97 30.17
N ILE A 54 17.87 7.56 30.44
CA ILE A 54 17.06 6.76 29.51
C ILE A 54 16.81 7.54 28.21
N LEU A 55 16.40 8.81 28.31
CA LEU A 55 16.19 9.69 27.15
C LEU A 55 17.48 9.85 26.33
N SER A 56 18.62 10.02 26.99
CA SER A 56 19.92 10.09 26.33
C SER A 56 20.24 8.79 25.58
N CYS A 57 20.00 7.63 26.20
CA CYS A 57 20.20 6.33 25.55
C CYS A 57 19.30 6.17 24.30
N ILE A 58 18.02 6.56 24.40
CA ILE A 58 17.06 6.53 23.28
C ILE A 58 17.51 7.43 22.13
N GLU A 59 18.00 8.63 22.44
CA GLU A 59 18.49 9.57 21.43
C GLU A 59 19.75 9.05 20.73
N GLN A 60 20.72 8.53 21.48
CA GLN A 60 21.93 7.95 20.91
C GLN A 60 21.63 6.73 20.02
N ALA A 61 20.70 5.88 20.45
CA ALA A 61 20.22 4.75 19.65
C ALA A 61 19.60 5.23 18.33
N TYR A 62 18.74 6.25 18.38
CA TYR A 62 18.13 6.82 17.18
C TYR A 62 19.16 7.44 16.22
N LEU A 63 20.06 8.28 16.72
CA LEU A 63 21.05 8.97 15.89
C LEU A 63 22.01 7.99 15.20
N THR A 64 22.36 6.90 15.87
CA THR A 64 23.20 5.85 15.27
C THR A 64 22.43 5.04 14.23
N LEU A 65 21.20 4.61 14.53
CA LEU A 65 20.44 3.71 13.66
C LEU A 65 19.81 4.41 12.45
N ILE A 66 19.51 5.71 12.52
CA ILE A 66 18.90 6.45 11.41
C ILE A 66 19.90 6.76 10.28
N ASN A 67 21.19 6.89 10.60
CA ASN A 67 22.24 7.09 9.61
C ASN A 67 22.73 5.72 9.11
N PRO A 68 22.59 5.40 7.81
CA PRO A 68 23.01 4.12 7.26
C PRO A 68 24.48 3.79 7.52
N GLU A 69 25.39 4.77 7.43
CA GLU A 69 26.82 4.54 7.62
C GLU A 69 27.13 4.20 9.09
N ALA A 70 26.59 5.00 10.02
CA ALA A 70 26.76 4.76 11.45
C ALA A 70 26.13 3.42 11.87
N ARG A 71 24.96 3.08 11.33
CA ARG A 71 24.30 1.78 11.56
C ARG A 71 25.17 0.62 11.10
N THR A 72 25.78 0.70 9.92
CA THR A 72 26.65 -0.39 9.43
C THR A 72 27.87 -0.61 10.30
N VAL A 73 28.52 0.46 10.77
CA VAL A 73 29.66 0.38 11.70
C VAL A 73 29.22 -0.23 13.03
N TYR A 74 28.07 0.18 13.53
CA TYR A 74 27.48 -0.37 14.75
C TYR A 74 27.14 -1.85 14.62
N ASP A 75 26.49 -2.26 13.53
CA ASP A 75 26.17 -3.66 13.24
C ASP A 75 27.44 -4.52 13.16
N GLN A 76 28.50 -4.04 12.52
CA GLN A 76 29.79 -4.72 12.48
C GLN A 76 30.37 -4.94 13.88
N SER A 77 30.28 -3.95 14.77
CA SER A 77 30.71 -4.08 16.16
C SER A 77 29.89 -5.11 16.95
N LEU A 78 28.59 -5.19 16.69
CA LEU A 78 27.71 -6.18 17.31
C LEU A 78 27.97 -7.60 16.79
N ILE A 79 28.26 -7.75 15.49
CA ILE A 79 28.64 -9.03 14.89
C ILE A 79 29.98 -9.50 15.47
N ALA A 80 30.98 -8.61 15.53
CA ALA A 80 32.30 -8.94 16.08
C ALA A 80 32.25 -9.36 17.56
N SER A 81 31.28 -8.86 18.32
CA SER A 81 31.04 -9.26 19.71
C SER A 81 30.12 -10.48 19.87
N GLY A 82 29.62 -11.05 18.76
CA GLY A 82 28.73 -12.22 18.77
C GLY A 82 27.31 -11.93 19.26
N LEU A 83 26.91 -10.65 19.30
CA LEU A 83 25.59 -10.21 19.77
C LEU A 83 24.56 -10.08 18.64
N LEU A 84 25.00 -10.17 17.38
CA LEU A 84 24.15 -10.05 16.19
C LEU A 84 24.58 -11.04 15.11
N ASP A 85 23.61 -11.76 14.54
CA ASP A 85 23.82 -12.61 13.36
C ASP A 85 23.82 -11.74 12.09
N GLU A 86 24.79 -11.95 11.18
CA GLU A 86 24.89 -11.22 9.91
C GLU A 86 23.58 -11.27 9.08
N GLU A 87 22.86 -12.39 9.15
CA GLU A 87 21.60 -12.61 8.42
C GLU A 87 20.46 -11.69 8.90
N ARG A 88 20.55 -11.18 10.12
CA ARG A 88 19.51 -10.33 10.73
C ARG A 88 19.73 -8.83 10.50
N THR A 89 20.82 -8.45 9.83
CA THR A 89 21.14 -7.05 9.54
C THR A 89 20.18 -6.46 8.51
N PHE A 90 19.93 -5.14 8.60
CA PHE A 90 19.13 -4.44 7.61
C PHE A 90 19.80 -4.43 6.24
N GLN A 91 19.19 -5.17 5.31
CA GLN A 91 19.56 -5.10 3.90
C GLN A 91 18.64 -4.11 3.22
N ASP A 92 19.21 -3.02 2.71
CA ASP A 92 18.48 -2.06 1.88
C ASP A 92 18.08 -2.71 0.55
N LYS A 93 16.93 -3.40 0.55
CA LYS A 93 16.35 -4.03 -0.64
C LYS A 93 15.96 -3.02 -1.70
N THR A 94 15.96 -1.71 -1.40
CA THR A 94 15.65 -0.65 -2.38
C THR A 94 16.83 -0.34 -3.31
N LYS A 95 18.07 -0.66 -2.91
CA LYS A 95 19.26 -0.55 -3.78
C LYS A 95 19.50 -1.77 -4.66
N ARG A 96 18.83 -2.88 -4.39
CA ARG A 96 18.82 -4.00 -5.33
C ARG A 96 17.99 -3.56 -6.52
N PRO A 97 18.48 -3.71 -7.78
CA PRO A 97 17.63 -3.53 -8.93
C PRO A 97 16.51 -4.57 -8.80
N VAL A 98 15.35 -4.12 -8.33
CA VAL A 98 14.13 -4.90 -8.40
C VAL A 98 13.90 -5.06 -9.89
N ALA A 99 13.92 -6.31 -10.36
CA ALA A 99 13.50 -6.57 -11.72
C ALA A 99 12.11 -5.93 -11.86
N ILE A 100 11.97 -4.97 -12.77
CA ILE A 100 10.70 -4.27 -13.05
C ILE A 100 9.57 -5.31 -13.35
N TYR A 101 9.95 -6.56 -13.62
CA TYR A 101 9.10 -7.69 -13.97
C TYR A 101 9.09 -8.87 -12.96
N ASP A 102 9.35 -8.68 -11.67
CA ASP A 102 9.25 -9.79 -10.68
C ASP A 102 7.80 -10.10 -10.20
N PHE A 103 6.81 -9.89 -11.07
CA PHE A 103 5.39 -10.21 -10.83
C PHE A 103 5.05 -11.71 -10.93
N GLN A 104 6.05 -12.59 -11.00
CA GLN A 104 5.84 -14.01 -11.31
C GLN A 104 5.62 -14.93 -10.11
N LYS A 105 5.35 -14.42 -8.90
CA LYS A 105 5.03 -15.30 -7.75
C LYS A 105 3.57 -15.38 -7.31
N THR A 106 2.66 -14.61 -7.90
CA THR A 106 1.21 -14.74 -7.58
C THR A 106 0.36 -15.30 -8.73
N ARG A 107 0.99 -15.67 -9.86
CA ARG A 107 0.30 -16.30 -11.02
C ARG A 107 -0.06 -17.79 -10.81
N LEU A 108 -0.44 -18.21 -9.61
CA LEU A 108 -0.78 -19.63 -9.41
C LEU A 108 -2.26 -19.97 -9.58
N ASN A 109 -3.20 -19.00 -9.63
CA ASN A 109 -4.64 -19.33 -9.77
C ASN A 109 -5.46 -18.50 -10.78
N SER A 110 -4.85 -17.61 -11.58
CA SER A 110 -5.60 -16.87 -12.61
C SER A 110 -5.49 -17.55 -13.97
N PRO A 111 -6.61 -17.81 -14.68
CA PRO A 111 -6.56 -18.31 -16.05
C PRO A 111 -5.74 -17.38 -16.94
N ALA A 112 -4.97 -17.95 -17.87
CA ALA A 112 -4.12 -17.21 -18.80
C ALA A 112 -4.89 -16.06 -19.47
N PRO A 113 -4.26 -14.89 -19.69
CA PRO A 113 -4.92 -13.68 -20.19
C PRO A 113 -5.69 -13.88 -21.51
N ALA A 114 -5.22 -14.79 -22.37
CA ALA A 114 -5.90 -15.15 -23.63
C ALA A 114 -7.16 -16.02 -23.44
N ARG A 115 -7.26 -16.82 -22.36
CA ARG A 115 -8.47 -17.62 -22.08
C ARG A 115 -9.56 -16.74 -21.46
N ARG A 116 -9.17 -15.81 -20.58
CA ARG A 116 -10.10 -14.91 -19.89
C ARG A 116 -10.76 -13.91 -20.84
N SER A 117 -10.05 -13.45 -21.86
CA SER A 117 -10.62 -12.56 -22.88
C SER A 117 -11.63 -13.24 -23.79
N VAL A 118 -11.36 -14.48 -24.17
CA VAL A 118 -12.31 -15.29 -24.94
C VAL A 118 -13.59 -15.54 -24.15
N GLU A 119 -13.49 -15.86 -22.86
CA GLU A 119 -14.65 -16.13 -22.01
C GLU A 119 -15.49 -14.87 -21.69
N LEU A 120 -14.85 -13.71 -21.50
CA LEU A 120 -15.56 -12.44 -21.29
C LEU A 120 -16.34 -12.00 -22.54
N LYS A 121 -15.77 -12.17 -23.73
CA LYS A 121 -16.47 -11.89 -25.00
C LYS A 121 -17.66 -12.80 -25.21
N LEU A 122 -17.50 -14.09 -24.96
CA LEU A 122 -18.60 -15.07 -25.02
C LEU A 122 -19.75 -14.70 -24.08
N ARG A 123 -19.45 -14.27 -22.84
CA ARG A 123 -20.47 -13.83 -21.87
C ARG A 123 -21.13 -12.51 -22.28
N GLY A 124 -20.35 -11.57 -22.84
CA GLY A 124 -20.84 -10.32 -23.40
C GLY A 124 -21.84 -10.51 -24.55
N GLU A 125 -21.55 -11.45 -25.45
CA GLU A 125 -22.42 -11.79 -26.59
C GLU A 125 -23.70 -12.53 -26.16
N GLN A 126 -23.60 -13.40 -25.15
CA GLN A 126 -24.72 -14.22 -24.68
C GLN A 126 -25.70 -13.46 -23.77
N SER A 127 -25.23 -12.44 -23.02
CA SER A 127 -26.08 -11.71 -22.09
C SER A 127 -27.00 -10.70 -22.80
N SER A 128 -28.31 -10.90 -22.70
CA SER A 128 -29.31 -9.92 -23.16
C SER A 128 -29.18 -8.59 -22.40
N VAL A 129 -28.85 -8.66 -21.11
CA VAL A 129 -28.71 -7.48 -20.23
C VAL A 129 -27.57 -6.57 -20.67
N ILE A 130 -26.43 -7.14 -21.08
CA ILE A 130 -25.29 -6.35 -21.56
C ILE A 130 -25.65 -5.62 -22.85
N ARG A 131 -26.33 -6.31 -23.78
CA ARG A 131 -26.80 -5.69 -25.04
C ARG A 131 -27.79 -4.55 -24.79
N ASP A 132 -28.76 -4.75 -23.90
CA ASP A 132 -29.77 -3.75 -23.58
C ASP A 132 -29.16 -2.51 -22.90
N LEU A 133 -28.15 -2.69 -22.04
CA LEU A 133 -27.43 -1.58 -21.40
C LEU A 133 -26.57 -0.82 -22.42
N LEU A 134 -25.81 -1.51 -23.26
CA LEU A 134 -24.96 -0.87 -24.27
C LEU A 134 -25.74 -0.14 -25.36
N ALA A 135 -27.00 -0.51 -25.59
CA ALA A 135 -27.90 0.21 -26.50
C ALA A 135 -28.41 1.55 -25.95
N GLN A 136 -28.21 1.83 -24.65
CA GLN A 136 -28.67 3.07 -24.03
C GLN A 136 -27.75 4.24 -24.39
N ASN A 137 -28.37 5.40 -24.63
CA ASN A 137 -27.63 6.62 -24.96
C ASN A 137 -26.95 7.26 -23.73
N THR A 138 -27.28 6.82 -22.52
CA THR A 138 -26.69 7.30 -21.26
C THR A 138 -26.53 6.12 -20.32
N LEU A 139 -25.38 6.02 -19.66
CA LEU A 139 -25.08 4.97 -18.69
C LEU A 139 -24.77 5.61 -17.33
N ALA A 140 -25.43 5.15 -16.27
CA ALA A 140 -25.10 5.54 -14.91
C ALA A 140 -24.00 4.65 -14.32
N GLY A 141 -23.41 5.07 -13.20
CA GLY A 141 -22.45 4.25 -12.45
C GLY A 141 -23.03 2.90 -12.04
N SER A 142 -24.31 2.88 -11.67
CA SER A 142 -25.00 1.63 -11.34
C SER A 142 -25.12 0.68 -12.55
N ASP A 143 -25.11 1.20 -13.78
CA ASP A 143 -25.12 0.38 -14.99
C ASP A 143 -23.73 -0.18 -15.30
N LEU A 144 -22.65 0.56 -15.03
CA LEU A 144 -21.28 0.02 -15.05
C LEU A 144 -21.13 -1.14 -14.06
N GLN A 145 -21.70 -1.00 -12.87
CA GLN A 145 -21.72 -2.09 -11.88
C GLN A 145 -22.47 -3.31 -12.40
N LYS A 146 -23.65 -3.14 -13.01
CA LYS A 146 -24.42 -4.24 -13.62
C LYS A 146 -23.64 -4.92 -14.74
N LEU A 147 -23.00 -4.14 -15.62
CA LEU A 147 -22.14 -4.66 -16.70
C LEU A 147 -21.01 -5.51 -16.12
N ARG A 148 -20.31 -5.00 -15.10
CA ARG A 148 -19.23 -5.72 -14.43
C ARG A 148 -19.71 -7.01 -13.78
N MET A 149 -20.84 -6.97 -13.07
CA MET A 149 -21.40 -8.14 -12.39
C MET A 149 -21.90 -9.19 -13.38
N ALA A 150 -22.50 -8.78 -14.49
CA ALA A 150 -22.92 -9.69 -15.56
C ALA A 150 -21.73 -10.40 -16.23
N LEU A 151 -20.55 -9.78 -16.21
CA LEU A 151 -19.29 -10.37 -16.64
C LEU A 151 -18.54 -11.12 -15.52
N GLU A 152 -19.12 -11.17 -14.30
CA GLU A 152 -18.56 -11.80 -13.10
C GLU A 152 -17.15 -11.31 -12.75
N VAL A 153 -16.87 -10.02 -12.99
CA VAL A 153 -15.56 -9.44 -12.67
C VAL A 153 -15.63 -8.74 -11.29
N PRO A 154 -14.90 -9.21 -10.27
CA PRO A 154 -14.83 -8.49 -9.00
C PRO A 154 -14.00 -7.20 -9.12
N LEU A 155 -14.29 -6.19 -8.29
CA LEU A 155 -13.60 -4.90 -8.33
C LEU A 155 -12.10 -5.03 -8.04
N GLU A 156 -11.74 -5.98 -7.20
CA GLU A 156 -10.37 -6.32 -6.81
C GLU A 156 -9.51 -6.68 -8.04
N VAL A 157 -10.09 -7.43 -8.99
CA VAL A 157 -9.41 -7.80 -10.24
C VAL A 157 -9.17 -6.58 -11.12
N ILE A 158 -10.12 -5.64 -11.16
CA ILE A 158 -9.96 -4.42 -11.96
C ILE A 158 -8.90 -3.52 -11.30
N ALA A 159 -8.94 -3.37 -9.98
CA ALA A 159 -7.96 -2.60 -9.23
C ALA A 159 -6.54 -3.16 -9.42
N GLU A 160 -6.37 -4.47 -9.33
CA GLU A 160 -5.09 -5.15 -9.55
C GLU A 160 -4.58 -4.93 -10.99
N LYS A 161 -5.45 -5.06 -11.99
CA LYS A 161 -5.06 -4.88 -13.41
C LYS A 161 -4.75 -3.44 -13.79
N THR A 162 -5.44 -2.48 -13.19
CA THR A 162 -5.37 -1.07 -13.59
C THR A 162 -4.50 -0.22 -12.66
N ASN A 163 -4.12 -0.74 -11.49
CA ASN A 163 -3.52 0.02 -10.39
C ASN A 163 -4.37 1.21 -9.92
N ILE A 164 -5.67 1.18 -10.17
CA ILE A 164 -6.61 2.18 -9.67
C ILE A 164 -7.10 1.72 -8.30
N ARG A 165 -7.11 2.63 -7.32
CA ARG A 165 -7.63 2.36 -5.98
C ARG A 165 -9.07 1.86 -6.04
N ILE A 166 -9.38 0.78 -5.30
CA ILE A 166 -10.74 0.22 -5.20
C ILE A 166 -11.78 1.28 -4.84
N ASP A 167 -11.44 2.21 -3.94
CA ASP A 167 -12.34 3.30 -3.53
C ASP A 167 -12.77 4.18 -4.71
N ILE A 168 -11.88 4.42 -5.66
CA ILE A 168 -12.16 5.22 -6.86
C ILE A 168 -13.03 4.43 -7.84
N LEU A 169 -12.76 3.13 -8.01
CA LEU A 169 -13.59 2.26 -8.85
C LEU A 169 -15.01 2.12 -8.28
N ARG A 170 -15.11 2.02 -6.95
CA ARG A 170 -16.40 2.03 -6.25
C ARG A 170 -17.10 3.38 -6.44
N ALA A 171 -16.38 4.49 -6.30
CA ALA A 171 -16.94 5.83 -6.53
C ALA A 171 -17.49 5.98 -7.96
N ILE A 172 -16.82 5.43 -8.97
CA ILE A 172 -17.31 5.41 -10.36
C ILE A 172 -18.65 4.66 -10.46
N GLU A 173 -18.77 3.50 -9.81
CA GLU A 173 -20.00 2.70 -9.79
C GLU A 173 -21.12 3.33 -8.96
N THR A 174 -20.80 4.04 -7.89
CA THR A 174 -21.78 4.72 -7.01
C THR A 174 -22.02 6.18 -7.39
N GLU A 175 -21.40 6.67 -8.46
CA GLU A 175 -21.43 8.07 -8.90
C GLU A 175 -21.10 9.06 -7.77
N SER A 176 -20.19 8.67 -6.87
CA SER A 176 -19.79 9.50 -5.72
C SER A 176 -18.81 10.58 -6.15
N VAL A 177 -19.36 11.66 -6.71
CA VAL A 177 -18.62 12.78 -7.33
C VAL A 177 -17.59 13.41 -6.37
N ASP A 178 -17.87 13.43 -5.07
CA ASP A 178 -16.97 14.00 -4.05
C ASP A 178 -15.60 13.30 -3.99
N LEU A 179 -15.55 12.03 -4.42
CA LEU A 179 -14.33 11.20 -4.43
C LEU A 179 -13.67 11.16 -5.82
N PHE A 180 -14.21 11.89 -6.80
CA PHE A 180 -13.66 11.85 -8.15
C PHE A 180 -12.32 12.57 -8.23
N PRO A 181 -11.33 11.97 -8.91
CA PRO A 181 -10.11 12.67 -9.27
C PRO A 181 -10.43 13.75 -10.32
N PRO A 182 -9.49 14.67 -10.62
CA PRO A 182 -9.67 15.64 -11.69
C PRO A 182 -10.07 14.95 -13.01
N LEU A 183 -10.97 15.59 -13.77
CA LEU A 183 -11.64 15.00 -14.93
C LEU A 183 -10.68 14.34 -15.96
N VAL A 184 -9.49 14.90 -16.14
CA VAL A 184 -8.44 14.36 -17.03
C VAL A 184 -8.04 12.94 -16.60
N TYR A 185 -7.89 12.70 -15.30
CA TYR A 185 -7.59 11.38 -14.75
C TYR A 185 -8.81 10.45 -14.76
N LEU A 186 -10.00 10.98 -14.44
CA LEU A 186 -11.23 10.22 -14.45
C LEU A 186 -11.49 9.56 -15.82
N LYS A 187 -11.30 10.31 -16.92
CA LYS A 187 -11.42 9.75 -18.28
C LYS A 187 -10.45 8.59 -18.53
N GLY A 188 -9.20 8.71 -18.05
CA GLY A 188 -8.20 7.63 -18.15
C GLY A 188 -8.56 6.39 -17.32
N PHE A 189 -9.13 6.61 -16.12
CA PHE A 189 -9.59 5.54 -15.24
C PHE A 189 -10.79 4.80 -15.81
N LEU A 190 -11.78 5.52 -16.35
CA LEU A 190 -12.92 4.93 -17.04
C LEU A 190 -12.49 4.08 -18.23
N ARG A 191 -11.58 4.57 -19.09
CA ARG A 191 -11.03 3.76 -20.20
C ARG A 191 -10.38 2.48 -19.71
N SER A 192 -9.58 2.56 -18.65
CA SER A 192 -8.89 1.40 -18.08
C SER A 192 -9.88 0.38 -17.47
N TYR A 193 -10.94 0.87 -16.83
CA TYR A 193 -12.04 0.04 -16.31
C TYR A 193 -12.79 -0.66 -17.44
N ILE A 194 -13.22 0.08 -18.47
CA ILE A 194 -13.98 -0.46 -19.61
C ILE A 194 -13.16 -1.50 -20.37
N ARG A 195 -11.86 -1.23 -20.58
CA ARG A 195 -10.94 -2.17 -21.21
C ARG A 195 -10.78 -3.47 -20.40
N CYS A 196 -10.88 -3.42 -19.07
CA CYS A 196 -10.87 -4.64 -18.25
C CYS A 196 -12.14 -5.49 -18.40
N LEU A 197 -13.25 -4.86 -18.78
CA LEU A 197 -14.52 -5.54 -19.08
C LEU A 197 -14.62 -6.00 -20.55
N GLU A 198 -13.63 -5.64 -21.38
CA GLU A 198 -13.61 -5.94 -22.82
C GLU A 198 -14.82 -5.42 -23.60
N LEU A 199 -15.37 -4.29 -23.14
CA LEU A 199 -16.46 -3.58 -23.81
C LEU A 199 -15.90 -2.50 -24.74
N ASP A 200 -16.75 -1.96 -25.63
CA ASP A 200 -16.37 -0.86 -26.51
C ASP A 200 -16.14 0.42 -25.70
N GLU A 201 -14.88 0.86 -25.66
CA GLU A 201 -14.44 2.05 -24.93
C GLU A 201 -15.21 3.31 -25.34
N ARG A 202 -15.51 3.48 -26.63
CA ARG A 202 -16.15 4.71 -27.13
C ARG A 202 -17.60 4.77 -26.67
N VAL A 203 -18.34 3.68 -26.91
CA VAL A 203 -19.77 3.60 -26.59
C VAL A 203 -20.00 3.82 -25.10
N VAL A 204 -19.27 3.11 -24.25
CA VAL A 204 -19.49 3.14 -22.80
C VAL A 204 -18.99 4.45 -22.19
N LEU A 205 -17.82 4.94 -22.60
CA LEU A 205 -17.25 6.18 -22.07
C LEU A 205 -18.13 7.39 -22.41
N ASP A 206 -18.57 7.50 -23.66
CA ASP A 206 -19.36 8.64 -24.12
C ASP A 206 -20.75 8.65 -23.45
N ALA A 207 -21.38 7.47 -23.30
CA ALA A 207 -22.66 7.35 -22.60
C ALA A 207 -22.55 7.72 -21.11
N TYR A 208 -21.45 7.38 -20.46
CA TYR A 208 -21.20 7.71 -19.05
C TYR A 208 -20.85 9.19 -18.85
N LEU A 209 -20.00 9.76 -19.71
CA LEU A 209 -19.66 11.19 -19.64
C LEU A 209 -20.87 12.08 -19.90
N ARG A 210 -21.73 11.68 -20.84
CA ARG A 210 -23.00 12.36 -21.11
C ARG A 210 -23.92 12.37 -19.89
N LYS A 211 -23.96 11.28 -19.13
CA LYS A 211 -24.72 11.20 -17.87
C LYS A 211 -24.17 12.15 -16.80
N LEU A 212 -22.86 12.34 -16.74
CA LEU A 212 -22.20 13.28 -15.84
C LEU A 212 -22.28 14.75 -16.29
N GLY A 213 -22.89 15.03 -17.45
CA GLY A 213 -22.99 16.39 -18.00
C GLY A 213 -21.69 16.89 -18.64
N PHE A 214 -20.75 16.00 -18.95
CA PHE A 214 -19.54 16.33 -19.70
C PHE A 214 -19.77 16.02 -21.20
N HIS A 215 -19.59 17.04 -22.04
CA HIS A 215 -19.63 16.92 -23.51
C HIS A 215 -18.23 16.78 -24.10
#